data_AF-A0A2P4XH94-F1
#
_entry.id   AF-A0A2P4XH94-F1
#
_cell.length_a   1.000
_cell.length_b   1.000
_cell.length_c   1.000
_cell.angle_alpha   90.00
_cell.angle_beta   90.00
_cell.angle_gamma   90.00
#
_symmetry.space_group_name_H-M   'P 1'
#
loop_
_entity.id
_entity.type
_entity.pdbx_description
1 polymer ?
#
loop_
_entity_poly.entity_id
_entity_poly.type
_entity_poly.pdbx_seq_one_letter_code
_entity_poly.pdbx_strand_id
1 'polypeptide(L)'
;MELAPLFTPRELEVLICGRREVDVDLLHQCTEYSEGADEAMPHVQNFWEVLREMTSEERTLFLRFVWARSRMPNSAKDFPMNFKLQTAQDPGASSQPDLYLPHAQTCFFALRLPAYTSKDVLRTKLLYAIQNSPNMDADVRLHNAEGWADA
;
A
#
# COMPACT_ATOMS: atom_id res chain seq x y z
N MET A 1 17.89 -21.60 -26.64
CA MET A 1 17.78 -22.51 -25.48
C MET A 1 16.49 -22.12 -24.79
N GLU A 2 15.41 -22.87 -25.03
CA GLU A 2 14.07 -22.55 -24.53
C GLU A 2 14.06 -22.72 -23.01
N LEU A 3 13.99 -21.63 -22.25
CA LEU A 3 13.96 -21.66 -20.78
C LEU A 3 12.57 -21.99 -20.21
N ALA A 4 11.52 -21.85 -21.03
CA ALA A 4 10.12 -22.07 -20.63
C ALA A 4 9.78 -23.47 -20.08
N PRO A 5 10.33 -24.61 -20.58
CA PRO A 5 10.02 -25.94 -20.04
C PRO A 5 10.70 -26.25 -18.69
N LEU A 6 11.57 -25.36 -18.19
CA LEU A 6 12.24 -25.53 -16.88
C LEU A 6 11.38 -25.07 -15.71
N PHE A 7 10.28 -24.36 -15.98
CA PHE A 7 9.42 -23.77 -14.96
C PHE A 7 8.00 -24.32 -15.05
N THR A 8 7.39 -24.52 -13.89
CA THR A 8 5.93 -24.69 -13.82
C THR A 8 5.22 -23.40 -14.24
N PRO A 9 3.95 -23.46 -14.68
CA PRO A 9 3.18 -22.26 -15.01
C PRO A 9 3.15 -21.23 -13.88
N ARG A 10 3.13 -21.69 -12.62
CA ARG A 10 3.17 -20.82 -11.43
C ARG A 10 4.52 -20.12 -11.28
N GLU A 11 5.62 -20.85 -11.46
CA GLU A 11 6.97 -20.26 -11.37
C GLU A 11 7.22 -19.25 -12.48
N LEU A 12 6.75 -19.53 -13.69
CA LEU A 12 6.83 -18.58 -14.81
C LEU A 12 5.98 -17.32 -14.56
N GLU A 13 4.77 -17.46 -14.01
CA GLU A 13 3.93 -16.32 -13.64
C GLU A 13 4.62 -15.45 -12.57
N VAL A 14 5.19 -16.06 -11.53
CA VAL A 14 5.91 -15.32 -10.47
C VAL A 14 7.14 -14.62 -11.07
N LEU A 15 7.87 -15.28 -11.96
CA LEU A 15 9.05 -14.71 -12.61
C LEU A 15 8.71 -13.49 -13.47
N ILE A 16 7.60 -13.53 -14.23
CA ILE A 16 7.22 -12.46 -15.17
C ILE A 16 6.41 -11.35 -14.47
N CYS A 17 5.41 -11.73 -13.68
CA CYS A 17 4.43 -10.80 -13.12
C CYS A 17 4.75 -10.38 -11.68
N GLY A 18 5.69 -11.05 -11.01
CA GLY A 18 5.99 -10.85 -9.60
C GLY A 18 5.03 -11.60 -8.66
N ARG A 19 5.21 -11.40 -7.35
CA ARG A 19 4.45 -12.11 -6.32
C ARG A 19 3.02 -11.57 -6.23
N ARG A 20 2.06 -12.51 -6.19
CA ARG A 20 0.63 -12.21 -6.01
C ARG A 20 0.30 -11.78 -4.58
N GLU A 21 1.03 -12.30 -3.59
CA GLU A 21 0.87 -11.97 -2.19
C GLU A 21 1.86 -10.87 -1.77
N VAL A 22 1.37 -9.93 -0.97
CA VAL A 22 2.18 -8.84 -0.41
C VAL A 22 2.95 -9.35 0.80
N ASP A 23 4.25 -9.54 0.61
CA ASP A 23 5.25 -9.86 1.63
C ASP A 23 5.60 -8.60 2.46
N VAL A 24 4.96 -8.46 3.62
CA VAL A 24 5.11 -7.26 4.46
C VAL A 24 6.54 -7.09 4.97
N ASP A 25 7.26 -8.18 5.24
CA ASP A 25 8.64 -8.10 5.75
C ASP A 25 9.61 -7.66 4.66
N LEU A 26 9.40 -8.10 3.40
CA LEU A 26 10.15 -7.58 2.26
C LEU A 26 9.87 -6.08 2.03
N LEU A 27 8.60 -5.66 2.11
CA LEU A 27 8.24 -4.24 2.00
C LEU A 27 8.90 -3.41 3.11
N HIS A 28 8.88 -3.93 4.35
CA HIS A 28 9.54 -3.30 5.49
C HIS A 28 11.04 -3.13 5.27
N GLN A 29 11.72 -4.17 4.78
CA GLN A 29 13.14 -4.10 4.43
C GLN A 29 13.43 -3.05 3.34
N CYS A 30 12.49 -2.85 2.41
CA CYS A 30 12.57 -1.87 1.34
C CYS A 30 11.93 -0.52 1.68
N THR A 31 11.82 -0.18 2.98
CA THR A 31 11.25 1.10 3.42
C THR A 31 12.33 2.11 3.81
N GLU A 32 12.14 3.35 3.39
CA GLU A 32 12.86 4.54 3.82
C GLU A 32 11.96 5.39 4.71
N TYR A 33 12.44 5.72 5.92
CA TYR A 33 11.75 6.63 6.83
C TYR A 33 12.23 8.07 6.59
N SER A 34 11.30 8.99 6.35
CA SER A 34 11.63 10.40 6.06
C SER A 34 10.58 11.35 6.62
N GLU A 35 10.82 12.67 6.53
CA GLU A 35 9.87 13.71 6.97
C GLU A 35 9.31 13.46 8.38
N GLY A 36 10.20 13.25 9.35
CA GLY A 36 9.84 13.08 10.77
C GLY A 36 9.28 11.70 11.14
N ALA A 37 9.37 10.70 10.26
CA ALA A 37 9.19 9.30 10.64
C ALA A 37 10.52 8.68 11.05
N ASP A 38 10.46 7.78 12.04
CA ASP A 38 11.55 6.92 12.47
C ASP A 38 10.98 5.55 12.86
N GLU A 39 11.71 4.47 12.59
CA GLU A 39 11.26 3.09 12.83
C GLU A 39 10.92 2.82 14.30
N ALA A 40 11.59 3.51 15.24
CA ALA A 40 11.36 3.35 16.66
C ALA A 40 10.09 4.06 17.16
N MET A 41 9.43 4.88 16.32
CA MET A 41 8.23 5.61 16.73
C MET A 41 7.02 4.68 16.89
N PRO A 42 6.20 4.86 17.95
CA PRO A 42 5.06 3.96 18.21
C PRO A 42 4.06 3.85 17.06
N HIS A 43 3.74 4.94 16.36
CA HIS A 43 2.79 4.90 15.23
C HIS A 43 3.36 4.16 14.01
N VAL A 44 4.69 4.17 13.82
CA VAL A 44 5.38 3.43 12.77
C VAL A 44 5.41 1.93 13.09
N GLN A 45 5.69 1.56 14.35
CA GLN A 45 5.61 0.17 14.79
C GLN A 45 4.19 -0.38 14.65
N ASN A 46 3.19 0.39 15.09
CA ASN A 46 1.78 0.05 14.94
C ASN A 46 1.38 -0.12 13.47
N PHE A 47 1.93 0.69 12.56
CA PHE A 47 1.68 0.55 11.11
C PHE A 47 2.10 -0.83 10.59
N TRP A 48 3.29 -1.29 10.94
CA TRP A 48 3.79 -2.60 10.52
C TRP A 48 3.04 -3.76 11.19
N GLU A 49 2.65 -3.62 12.45
CA GLU A 49 1.75 -4.58 13.10
C GLU A 49 0.41 -4.68 12.37
N VAL A 50 -0.23 -3.55 12.07
CA VAL A 50 -1.51 -3.50 11.36
C VAL A 50 -1.40 -4.14 9.98
N LEU A 51 -0.35 -3.83 9.20
CA LEU A 51 -0.14 -4.47 7.89
C LEU A 51 0.04 -5.98 8.01
N ARG A 52 0.73 -6.47 9.05
CA ARG A 52 0.86 -7.92 9.30
C ARG A 52 -0.45 -8.56 9.75
N GLU A 53 -1.32 -7.83 10.44
CA GLU A 53 -2.67 -8.28 10.82
C GLU A 53 -3.71 -8.13 9.69
N MET A 54 -3.38 -7.47 8.59
CA MET A 54 -4.26 -7.39 7.41
C MET A 54 -4.32 -8.72 6.68
N THR A 55 -5.48 -9.00 6.11
CA THR A 55 -5.71 -10.10 5.17
C THR A 55 -4.91 -9.89 3.88
N SER A 56 -4.69 -10.96 3.11
CA SER A 56 -3.98 -10.87 1.81
C SER A 56 -4.68 -9.91 0.82
N GLU A 57 -6.00 -9.82 0.87
CA GLU A 57 -6.79 -8.90 0.05
C GLU A 57 -6.56 -7.45 0.48
N GLU A 58 -6.68 -7.15 1.78
CA GLU A 58 -6.41 -5.81 2.33
C GLU A 58 -4.99 -5.33 2.02
N ARG A 59 -3.98 -6.22 2.12
CA ARG A 59 -2.60 -5.86 1.76
C ARG A 59 -2.43 -5.58 0.27
N THR A 60 -3.17 -6.30 -0.58
CA THR A 60 -3.17 -6.03 -2.03
C THR A 60 -3.80 -4.67 -2.33
N LEU A 61 -4.90 -4.33 -1.64
CA LEU A 61 -5.52 -3.01 -1.75
C LEU A 61 -4.58 -1.91 -1.23
N PHE A 62 -3.87 -2.15 -0.12
CA PHE A 62 -2.84 -1.25 0.38
C PHE A 62 -1.75 -1.00 -0.67
N LEU A 63 -1.22 -2.05 -1.31
CA LEU A 63 -0.19 -1.89 -2.34
C LEU A 63 -0.68 -1.04 -3.52
N ARG A 64 -1.94 -1.20 -3.93
CA ARG A 64 -2.56 -0.38 -4.97
C ARG A 64 -2.71 1.07 -4.51
N PHE A 65 -3.10 1.29 -3.25
CA PHE A 65 -3.21 2.61 -2.65
C PHE A 65 -1.87 3.37 -2.67
N VAL A 66 -0.77 2.73 -2.26
CA VAL A 66 0.54 3.40 -2.18
C VAL A 66 1.38 3.35 -3.45
N TRP A 67 1.10 2.43 -4.39
CA TRP A 67 1.98 2.18 -5.54
C TRP A 67 1.27 1.99 -6.89
N ALA A 68 -0.07 1.98 -6.94
CA ALA A 68 -0.87 1.68 -8.13
C ALA A 68 -0.52 0.35 -8.82
N ARG A 69 0.13 -0.57 -8.10
CA ARG A 69 0.45 -1.91 -8.58
C ARG A 69 -0.26 -2.95 -7.75
N SER A 70 -0.66 -4.02 -8.41
CA SER A 70 -1.32 -5.17 -7.78
C SER A 70 -0.35 -6.27 -7.35
N ARG A 71 0.95 -6.14 -7.69
CA ARG A 71 1.98 -7.16 -7.43
C ARG A 71 3.28 -6.53 -6.97
N MET A 72 3.99 -7.23 -6.09
CA MET A 72 5.31 -6.84 -5.63
C MET A 72 6.43 -7.45 -6.48
N PRO A 73 7.60 -6.79 -6.56
CA PRO A 73 8.80 -7.40 -7.10
C PRO A 73 9.19 -8.67 -6.32
N ASN A 74 9.98 -9.54 -6.96
CA ASN A 74 10.34 -10.83 -6.39
C ASN A 74 11.40 -10.76 -5.28
N SER A 75 12.22 -9.71 -5.30
CA SER A 75 13.28 -9.46 -4.32
C SER A 75 13.50 -7.96 -4.11
N ALA A 76 14.21 -7.61 -3.03
CA ALA A 76 14.54 -6.21 -2.70
C ALA A 76 15.29 -5.47 -3.81
N LYS A 77 16.09 -6.19 -4.60
CA LYS A 77 16.88 -5.63 -5.71
C LYS A 77 16.02 -5.25 -6.92
N ASP A 78 14.83 -5.81 -7.02
CA ASP A 78 13.91 -5.62 -8.15
C ASP A 78 12.95 -4.44 -7.90
N PHE A 79 13.02 -3.80 -6.73
CA PHE A 79 12.26 -2.59 -6.45
C PHE A 79 12.85 -1.42 -7.26
N PRO A 80 12.03 -0.73 -8.08
CA PRO A 80 12.50 0.44 -8.83
C PRO A 80 12.77 1.64 -7.90
N MET A 81 12.19 1.63 -6.70
CA MET A 81 12.39 2.61 -5.64
C MET A 81 11.91 2.03 -4.30
N ASN A 82 12.44 2.55 -3.19
CA ASN A 82 12.02 2.18 -1.84
C ASN A 82 10.66 2.78 -1.50
N PHE A 83 9.88 2.07 -0.69
CA PHE A 83 8.66 2.61 -0.09
C PHE A 83 9.04 3.71 0.91
N LYS A 84 8.36 4.86 0.88
CA LYS A 84 8.65 5.95 1.81
C LYS A 84 7.54 6.07 2.85
N LEU A 85 7.89 5.90 4.12
CA LEU A 85 6.98 6.20 5.22
C LEU A 85 7.33 7.55 5.84
N GLN A 86 6.32 8.41 5.97
CA GLN A 86 6.46 9.78 6.42
C GLN A 86 5.46 10.08 7.53
N THR A 87 5.85 10.89 8.51
CA THR A 87 4.88 11.43 9.48
C THR A 87 4.16 12.60 8.83
N ALA A 88 2.83 12.65 8.93
CA ALA A 88 2.06 13.77 8.39
C ALA A 88 2.47 15.10 9.05
N GLN A 89 2.78 16.12 8.24
CA GLN A 89 3.30 17.42 8.71
C GLN A 89 2.23 18.52 8.74
N ASP A 90 1.00 18.24 8.31
CA ASP A 90 -0.09 19.21 8.33
C ASP A 90 -0.37 19.65 9.78
N PRO A 91 -0.45 20.97 10.09
CA PRO A 91 -0.62 21.44 11.46
C PRO A 91 -1.83 20.84 12.20
N GLY A 92 -2.89 20.55 11.46
CA GLY A 92 -4.06 19.84 11.97
C GLY A 92 -3.80 18.37 12.30
N ALA A 93 -3.06 17.65 11.45
CA ALA A 93 -2.71 16.26 11.69
C ALA A 93 -1.72 16.10 12.86
N SER A 94 -0.85 17.08 13.09
CA SER A 94 0.06 17.06 14.24
C SER A 94 -0.65 17.34 15.57
N SER A 95 -1.73 18.13 15.58
CA SER A 95 -2.46 18.48 16.80
C SER A 95 -3.61 17.51 17.10
N GLN A 96 -4.28 16.99 16.07
CA GLN A 96 -5.42 16.07 16.20
C GLN A 96 -5.29 14.91 15.19
N PRO A 97 -4.28 14.03 15.32
CA PRO A 97 -3.94 13.03 14.31
C PRO A 97 -5.10 12.10 13.96
N ASP A 98 -5.90 11.71 14.94
CA ASP A 98 -7.03 10.80 14.78
C ASP A 98 -8.18 11.36 13.94
N LEU A 99 -8.20 12.67 13.65
CA LEU A 99 -9.19 13.29 12.77
C LEU A 99 -8.80 13.21 11.29
N TYR A 100 -7.52 12.95 10.98
CA TYR A 100 -7.00 12.97 9.62
C TYR A 100 -6.82 11.56 9.07
N LEU A 101 -6.95 11.43 7.74
CA LEU A 101 -6.68 10.18 7.02
C LEU A 101 -5.22 10.14 6.56
N PRO A 102 -4.62 8.95 6.42
CA PRO A 102 -3.32 8.85 5.80
C PRO A 102 -3.43 9.19 4.31
N HIS A 103 -2.36 9.74 3.74
CA HIS A 103 -2.33 10.17 2.35
C HIS A 103 -1.22 9.46 1.58
N ALA A 104 -1.59 8.71 0.55
CA ALA A 104 -0.64 8.07 -0.35
C ALA A 104 -0.22 9.03 -1.47
N GLN A 105 1.07 9.03 -1.77
CA GLN A 105 1.62 9.70 -2.94
C GLN A 105 2.13 8.62 -3.90
N THR A 106 1.19 8.10 -4.70
CA THR A 106 1.38 6.89 -5.48
C THR A 106 2.56 6.98 -6.46
N CYS A 107 2.77 8.15 -7.10
CA CYS A 107 3.89 8.40 -8.00
C CYS A 107 5.27 8.24 -7.33
N PHE A 108 5.34 8.45 -6.02
CA PHE A 108 6.58 8.43 -5.24
C PHE A 108 6.67 7.20 -4.33
N PHE A 109 5.74 6.26 -4.45
CA PHE A 109 5.63 5.10 -3.57
C PHE A 109 5.74 5.49 -2.09
N ALA A 110 4.95 6.48 -1.67
CA ALA A 110 5.07 7.08 -0.35
C ALA A 110 3.72 7.13 0.38
N LEU A 111 3.78 7.09 1.71
CA LEU A 111 2.64 7.22 2.60
C LEU A 111 2.93 8.25 3.69
N ARG A 112 2.08 9.27 3.79
CA ARG A 112 2.03 10.18 4.94
C ARG A 112 1.05 9.64 5.95
N LEU A 113 1.57 9.31 7.12
CA LEU A 113 0.85 8.69 8.21
C LEU A 113 0.75 9.69 9.38
N PRO A 114 -0.47 10.11 9.77
CA PRO A 114 -0.64 10.83 11.03
C PRO A 114 -0.14 9.99 12.21
N ALA A 115 0.42 10.65 13.22
CA ALA A 115 0.89 9.99 14.44
C ALA A 115 -0.29 9.59 15.34
N TYR A 116 -1.08 8.61 14.88
CA TYR A 116 -2.31 8.17 15.54
C TYR A 116 -2.07 7.75 16.99
N THR A 117 -3.05 8.03 17.84
CA THR A 117 -2.94 7.77 19.29
C THR A 117 -2.93 6.30 19.66
N SER A 118 -3.42 5.42 18.78
CA SER A 118 -3.51 3.98 19.02
C SER A 118 -3.48 3.16 17.72
N LYS A 119 -3.16 1.87 17.87
CA LYS A 119 -3.17 0.89 16.77
C LYS A 119 -4.56 0.73 16.14
N ASP A 120 -5.61 0.74 16.96
CA ASP A 120 -6.99 0.59 16.48
C ASP A 120 -7.41 1.76 15.59
N VAL A 121 -7.10 3.00 16.01
CA VAL A 121 -7.37 4.18 15.18
C VAL A 121 -6.60 4.10 13.87
N LEU A 122 -5.32 3.73 13.92
CA LEU A 122 -4.50 3.55 12.71
C LEU A 122 -5.16 2.55 11.76
N ARG A 123 -5.54 1.37 12.25
CA ARG A 123 -6.19 0.34 11.43
C ARG A 123 -7.48 0.85 10.80
N THR A 124 -8.36 1.46 11.58
CA THR A 124 -9.63 2.01 11.06
C THR A 124 -9.39 3.07 9.99
N LYS A 125 -8.50 4.03 10.24
CA LYS A 125 -8.23 5.14 9.31
C LYS A 125 -7.52 4.68 8.04
N LEU A 126 -6.56 3.77 8.17
CA LEU A 126 -5.83 3.20 7.04
C LEU A 126 -6.75 2.39 6.14
N LEU A 127 -7.55 1.47 6.69
CA LEU A 127 -8.52 0.70 5.91
C LEU A 127 -9.56 1.60 5.24
N TYR A 128 -10.06 2.61 5.96
CA TYR A 128 -10.99 3.58 5.40
C TYR A 128 -10.37 4.31 4.19
N ALA A 129 -9.14 4.81 4.31
CA ALA A 129 -8.45 5.49 3.22
C ALA A 129 -8.21 4.58 2.01
N ILE A 130 -7.78 3.35 2.25
CA ILE A 130 -7.57 2.34 1.19
C ILE A 130 -8.88 2.05 0.43
N GLN A 131 -9.99 1.89 1.14
CA GLN A 131 -11.28 1.52 0.55
C GLN A 131 -11.99 2.68 -0.16
N ASN A 132 -11.73 3.92 0.26
CA ASN A 132 -12.41 5.11 -0.24
C ASN A 132 -11.52 5.98 -1.15
N SER A 133 -10.32 5.51 -1.50
CA SER A 133 -9.49 6.17 -2.51
C SER A 133 -9.88 5.67 -3.90
N PRO A 134 -10.18 6.55 -4.87
CA PRO A 134 -10.42 6.12 -6.24
C PRO A 134 -9.16 5.45 -6.78
N ASN A 135 -9.27 4.18 -7.16
CA ASN A 135 -8.17 3.47 -7.81
C ASN A 135 -7.88 4.13 -9.16
N MET A 136 -6.66 4.64 -9.35
CA MET A 136 -6.13 4.96 -10.67
C MET A 136 -5.77 3.65 -11.40
N ASP A 137 -6.74 2.76 -11.63
CA ASP A 137 -6.52 1.63 -12.52
C ASP A 137 -6.44 2.16 -13.96
N ALA A 138 -5.35 1.84 -14.65
CA ALA A 138 -5.28 1.91 -16.12
C ALA A 138 -6.20 0.88 -16.79
N ASP A 139 -6.77 -0.04 -16.00
CA ASP A 139 -7.79 -0.97 -16.43
C ASP A 139 -9.16 -0.32 -16.19
N VAL A 140 -9.66 0.37 -17.22
CA VAL A 140 -11.01 0.93 -17.23
C VAL A 140 -12.01 -0.20 -16.97
N ARG A 141 -12.45 -0.34 -15.72
CA ARG A 141 -13.76 -0.90 -15.45
C ARG A 141 -14.76 0.21 -15.70
N LEU A 142 -15.33 0.22 -16.91
CA LEU A 142 -16.55 0.97 -17.16
C LEU A 142 -17.57 0.47 -16.13
N HIS A 143 -17.85 1.27 -15.11
CA HIS A 143 -19.11 1.15 -14.41
C HIS A 143 -20.18 1.33 -15.50
N ASN A 144 -20.91 0.26 -15.80
CA ASN A 144 -22.05 0.33 -16.70
C ASN A 144 -22.97 1.42 -16.15
N ALA A 145 -23.02 2.55 -16.83
CA ALA A 145 -23.94 3.63 -16.55
C ALA A 145 -25.32 3.24 -17.10
N GLU A 146 -25.93 2.19 -16.53
CA GLU A 146 -27.33 1.88 -16.77
C GLU A 146 -28.14 2.41 -15.59
N GLY A 147 -28.42 3.71 -15.64
CA GLY A 147 -29.24 4.36 -14.62
C GLY A 147 -30.11 5.50 -15.12
N TRP A 148 -30.07 5.85 -16.41
CA TRP A 148 -30.90 6.91 -16.98
C TRP A 148 -31.81 6.35 -18.07
N ALA A 149 -32.73 5.49 -17.67
CA ALA A 149 -33.97 5.25 -18.38
C ALA A 149 -35.10 5.29 -17.35
N ASP A 150 -35.83 6.39 -17.36
CA ASP A 150 -37.27 6.53 -17.08
C ASP A 150 -37.57 7.87 -16.37
N ALA A 151 -37.75 8.90 -17.21
CA ALA A 151 -38.59 10.06 -16.95
C ALA A 151 -39.32 10.42 -18.25
#